data_AF-A0A349CIX7-F1
#
_entry.id   AF-A0A349CIX7-F1
#
_cell.length_a   1.000
_cell.length_b   1.000
_cell.length_c   1.000
_cell.angle_alpha   90.00
_cell.angle_beta   90.00
_cell.angle_gamma   90.00
#
_symmetry.space_group_name_H-M   'P 1'
#
loop_
_entity.id
_entity.type
_entity.pdbx_description
1 polymer ?
#
loop_
_entity_poly.entity_id
_entity_poly.type
_entity_poly.pdbx_seq_one_letter_code
_entity_poly.pdbx_strand_id
1 'polypeptide(L)'
;MNEKLSPSYSEYLNDVAKEYATGIVTEHSYRHALKTLIESIEAGIIAINEPKRIDCGAPDYVIKRGEITVGYIEAKDIAVNLNEIEKSEQLKRYFKSLSNLVLTDYLEFRWYVNGDMRLSARLGTPTKDGKIKRDKEGIAAVASLLDNFLSHTAEKVGTPKELAGKMARMAHMIRDLIIKAFNQEEENGALHGQLAAFRENLIPDLSAEQFSDMYAQTIAYGLFAARCTAPENKTFTRQNAAYLLPKTNPFLRKLFNNIAGPELDDRIAWLVDDLAQVLAQADMEAVLKNFGKHSGKEDPVVHFYETFLIAYDDNIRKLRGVYYTPEPVVSYIVRSIDYLLKTRFNKPQGLADDNTLILDPATGTATFLYNVINEIHQSFVGQEGMWNDYVAEKLLKRLFGFELLMAPYAVAHLKLGLLLQETGYKFHSDERLGIYLTNTLDEAVKHSETLFA
;
A
#
# COMPACT_ATOMS: atom_id res chain seq x y z
N MET A 1 30.30 20.07 22.85
CA MET A 1 31.05 20.24 21.59
C MET A 1 30.17 21.07 20.67
N ASN A 2 30.44 22.38 20.67
CA ASN A 2 29.84 23.51 19.95
C ASN A 2 28.46 23.37 19.28
N GLU A 3 27.48 24.04 19.90
CA GLU A 3 26.28 24.60 19.29
C GLU A 3 26.62 25.38 18.02
N LYS A 4 26.13 24.92 16.87
CA LYS A 4 26.18 25.67 15.61
C LYS A 4 25.00 25.31 14.71
N LEU A 5 23.77 25.58 15.17
CA LEU A 5 22.58 25.66 14.31
C LEU A 5 21.60 26.71 14.87
N SER A 6 21.90 28.01 14.69
CA SER A 6 20.85 29.04 14.67
C SER A 6 21.19 30.32 13.85
N PRO A 7 21.57 30.21 12.56
CA PRO A 7 21.39 31.34 11.60
C PRO A 7 20.04 31.33 10.84
N SER A 8 19.31 30.21 10.78
CA SER A 8 18.42 29.97 9.64
C SER A 8 17.07 30.71 9.60
N TYR A 9 16.37 30.90 10.72
CA TYR A 9 15.03 31.52 10.70
C TYR A 9 15.03 33.02 10.38
N SER A 10 16.05 33.73 10.87
CA SER A 10 16.20 35.17 10.60
C SER A 10 16.67 35.41 9.17
N GLU A 11 17.57 34.58 8.66
CA GLU A 11 18.00 34.59 7.26
C GLU A 11 16.84 34.24 6.33
N TYR A 12 16.10 33.17 6.63
CA TYR A 12 14.88 32.80 5.91
C TYR A 12 13.89 33.96 5.81
N LEU A 13 13.57 34.62 6.93
CA LEU A 13 12.61 35.72 6.94
C LEU A 13 13.15 36.96 6.20
N ASN A 14 14.47 37.18 6.18
CA ASN A 14 15.10 38.23 5.37
C ASN A 14 14.94 37.92 3.88
N ASP A 15 15.21 36.69 3.46
CA ASP A 15 15.13 36.26 2.07
C ASP A 15 13.68 36.33 1.56
N VAL A 16 12.73 35.81 2.34
CA VAL A 16 11.29 35.92 2.03
C VAL A 16 10.86 37.39 1.93
N ALA A 17 11.28 38.24 2.87
CA ALA A 17 10.92 39.67 2.83
C ALA A 17 11.54 40.40 1.63
N LYS A 18 12.76 40.03 1.24
CA LYS A 18 13.46 40.60 0.08
C LYS A 18 12.75 40.23 -1.22
N GLU A 19 12.43 38.95 -1.39
CA GLU A 19 11.69 38.46 -2.56
C GLU A 19 10.29 39.10 -2.63
N TYR A 20 9.55 39.14 -1.52
CA TYR A 20 8.23 39.75 -1.45
C TYR A 20 8.23 41.25 -1.84
N ALA A 21 9.26 41.99 -1.44
CA ALA A 21 9.39 43.42 -1.75
C ALA A 21 9.59 43.70 -3.26
N THR A 22 9.98 42.70 -4.06
CA THR A 22 10.16 42.89 -5.52
C THR A 22 8.83 42.99 -6.29
N GLY A 23 7.74 42.42 -5.75
CA GLY A 23 6.41 42.48 -6.35
C GLY A 23 6.21 41.73 -7.68
N ILE A 24 7.23 41.03 -8.19
CA ILE A 24 7.21 40.28 -9.48
C ILE A 24 7.35 38.76 -9.25
N VAL A 25 7.34 38.34 -7.99
CA VAL A 25 7.60 36.97 -7.56
C VAL A 25 6.36 36.08 -7.66
N THR A 26 6.60 34.84 -8.08
CA THR A 26 5.62 33.74 -8.07
C THR A 26 5.91 32.82 -6.88
N GLU A 27 4.98 31.92 -6.55
CA GLU A 27 5.14 30.92 -5.47
C GLU A 27 6.51 30.23 -5.47
N HIS A 28 7.03 29.93 -6.66
CA HIS A 28 8.32 29.27 -6.85
C HIS A 28 9.52 30.03 -6.27
N SER A 29 9.44 31.36 -6.15
CA SER A 29 10.55 32.21 -5.69
C SER A 29 10.88 31.97 -4.21
N TYR A 30 9.91 31.55 -3.39
CA TYR A 30 10.12 31.30 -1.96
C TYR A 30 10.53 29.86 -1.67
N ARG A 31 10.42 28.96 -2.66
CA ARG A 31 10.59 27.53 -2.45
C ARG A 31 12.00 27.15 -1.99
N HIS A 32 13.00 27.83 -2.53
CA HIS A 32 14.40 27.61 -2.16
C HIS A 32 14.67 28.01 -0.70
N ALA A 33 14.15 29.15 -0.27
CA ALA A 33 14.32 29.63 1.10
C ALA A 33 13.71 28.64 2.10
N LEU A 34 12.50 28.14 1.82
CA LEU A 34 11.83 27.17 2.70
C LEU A 34 12.59 25.84 2.76
N LYS A 35 13.09 25.34 1.62
CA LYS A 35 13.94 24.14 1.57
C LYS A 35 15.17 24.30 2.47
N THR A 36 15.91 25.40 2.32
CA THR A 36 17.11 25.69 3.10
C THR A 36 16.78 25.81 4.59
N LEU A 37 15.65 26.42 4.95
CA LEU A 37 15.20 26.47 6.35
C LEU A 37 15.00 25.07 6.91
N ILE A 38 14.19 24.23 6.26
CA ILE A 38 13.87 22.89 6.78
C ILE A 38 15.11 22.00 6.91
N GLU A 39 15.99 22.00 5.90
CA GLU A 39 17.24 21.22 5.91
C GLU A 39 18.25 21.71 6.97
N SER A 40 18.10 22.94 7.46
CA SER A 40 18.98 23.50 8.50
C SER A 40 18.57 23.13 9.93
N ILE A 41 17.34 22.64 10.15
CA ILE A 41 16.81 22.42 11.51
C ILE A 41 17.48 21.21 12.16
N GLU A 42 17.59 20.10 11.43
CA GLU A 42 18.17 18.85 11.93
C GLU A 42 19.06 18.23 10.85
N ALA A 43 20.27 17.81 11.23
CA ALA A 43 21.19 17.16 10.32
C ALA A 43 20.61 15.83 9.80
N GLY A 44 20.63 15.64 8.48
CA GLY A 44 20.08 14.44 7.83
C GLY A 44 18.62 14.59 7.36
N ILE A 45 17.98 15.73 7.62
CA ILE A 45 16.73 16.10 6.95
C ILE A 45 17.01 16.57 5.54
N ILE A 46 16.23 16.06 4.59
CA ILE A 46 16.24 16.46 3.18
C ILE A 46 14.83 16.90 2.82
N ALA A 47 14.71 18.11 2.29
CA ALA A 47 13.44 18.64 1.80
C ALA A 47 13.43 18.56 0.27
N ILE A 48 12.71 17.59 -0.28
CA ILE A 48 12.62 17.39 -1.72
C ILE A 48 11.45 18.24 -2.21
N ASN A 49 11.75 19.27 -3.00
CA ASN A 49 10.73 20.01 -3.75
C ASN A 49 10.46 19.26 -5.05
N GLU A 50 9.24 18.80 -5.28
CA GLU A 50 8.90 18.12 -6.53
C GLU A 50 8.73 19.15 -7.66
N PRO A 51 9.64 19.22 -8.67
CA PRO A 51 9.61 20.27 -9.69
C PRO A 51 8.68 19.94 -10.86
N LYS A 52 8.24 18.69 -10.98
CA LYS A 52 7.34 18.28 -12.06
C LYS A 52 5.92 18.54 -11.62
N ARG A 53 5.24 19.44 -12.32
CA ARG A 53 3.80 19.71 -12.23
C ARG A 53 3.02 18.40 -12.36
N ILE A 54 2.79 17.72 -11.24
CA ILE A 54 1.79 16.69 -11.13
C ILE A 54 0.50 17.45 -10.82
N ASP A 55 -0.23 17.83 -11.87
CA ASP A 55 -1.57 18.45 -11.78
C ASP A 55 -2.59 17.54 -11.05
N CYS A 56 -2.16 16.37 -10.60
CA CYS A 56 -2.93 15.38 -9.87
C CYS A 56 -2.95 15.64 -8.35
N GLY A 57 -2.15 16.60 -7.86
CA GLY A 57 -2.16 17.11 -6.49
C GLY A 57 -1.35 16.27 -5.50
N ALA A 58 -0.04 16.19 -5.71
CA ALA A 58 0.95 15.82 -4.69
C ALA A 58 1.33 17.04 -3.83
N PRO A 59 1.73 16.87 -2.56
CA PRO A 59 2.21 17.98 -1.75
C PRO A 59 3.47 18.64 -2.32
N ASP A 60 3.66 19.95 -2.11
CA ASP A 60 4.81 20.68 -2.67
C ASP A 60 6.18 20.19 -2.19
N TYR A 61 6.24 19.67 -0.96
CA TYR A 61 7.46 19.11 -0.38
C TYR A 61 7.22 17.77 0.29
N VAL A 62 8.18 16.89 0.07
CA VAL A 62 8.37 15.66 0.86
C VAL A 62 9.59 15.85 1.75
N ILE A 63 9.40 15.71 3.06
CA ILE A 63 10.46 15.85 4.05
C ILE A 63 10.94 14.46 4.44
N LYS A 64 12.22 14.15 4.23
CA LYS A 64 12.81 12.83 4.49
C LYS A 64 13.91 12.89 5.54
N ARG A 65 14.01 11.84 6.35
CA ARG A 65 15.16 11.53 7.22
C ARG A 65 15.74 10.20 6.73
N GLY A 66 16.80 10.28 5.92
CA GLY A 66 17.26 9.12 5.15
C GLY A 66 16.18 8.64 4.17
N GLU A 67 15.80 7.36 4.25
CA GLU A 67 14.74 6.76 3.39
C GLU A 67 13.32 6.94 3.96
N ILE A 68 13.18 7.46 5.18
CA ILE A 68 11.88 7.56 5.88
C ILE A 68 11.27 8.95 5.60
N THR A 69 10.02 8.98 5.14
CA THR A 69 9.27 10.24 5.02
C THR A 69 8.82 10.70 6.41
N VAL A 70 9.26 11.88 6.82
CA VAL A 70 8.89 12.48 8.11
C VAL A 70 7.51 13.13 8.02
N GLY A 71 7.22 13.78 6.89
CA GLY A 71 5.95 14.43 6.63
C GLY A 71 6.01 15.27 5.36
N TYR A 72 4.93 16.01 5.13
CA TYR A 72 4.75 16.80 3.92
C TYR A 72 4.57 18.27 4.25
N ILE A 73 4.96 19.14 3.31
CA ILE A 73 4.65 20.57 3.40
C ILE A 73 3.92 20.98 2.13
N GLU A 74 2.73 21.54 2.30
CA GLU A 74 1.98 22.21 1.24
C GLU A 74 2.20 23.71 1.39
N ALA A 75 2.70 24.35 0.33
CA ALA A 75 2.98 25.77 0.31
C ALA A 75 1.97 26.51 -0.57
N LYS A 76 1.71 27.77 -0.23
CA LYS A 76 0.86 28.68 -1.00
C LYS A 76 1.53 30.04 -1.08
N ASP A 77 1.09 30.86 -2.02
CA ASP A 77 1.56 32.23 -2.12
C ASP A 77 1.33 33.02 -0.81
N ILE A 78 2.25 33.93 -0.51
CA ILE A 78 2.17 34.84 0.63
C ILE A 78 0.85 35.63 0.58
N ALA A 79 0.21 35.81 1.74
CA ALA A 79 -1.05 36.54 1.91
C ALA A 79 -2.30 35.84 1.38
N VAL A 80 -2.20 34.60 0.90
CA VAL A 80 -3.37 33.74 0.65
C VAL A 80 -4.06 33.41 1.96
N ASN A 81 -5.40 33.39 1.96
CA ASN A 81 -6.18 33.01 3.12
C ASN A 81 -6.11 31.50 3.38
N LEU A 82 -5.22 31.07 4.27
CA LEU A 82 -5.06 29.65 4.61
C LEU A 82 -6.37 28.99 5.11
N ASN A 83 -7.29 29.74 5.72
CA ASN A 83 -8.59 29.21 6.16
C ASN A 83 -9.52 28.80 4.99
N GLU A 84 -9.34 29.43 3.83
CA GLU A 84 -10.05 29.03 2.60
C GLU A 84 -9.37 27.84 1.94
N ILE A 85 -8.03 27.81 1.97
CA ILE A 85 -7.23 26.69 1.44
C ILE A 85 -7.50 25.39 2.20
N GLU A 86 -7.67 25.44 3.52
CA GLU A 86 -8.09 24.28 4.34
C GLU A 86 -9.40 23.64 3.86
N LYS A 87 -10.27 24.42 3.22
CA LYS A 87 -11.57 23.96 2.71
C LYS A 87 -11.51 23.45 1.26
N SER A 88 -10.35 23.59 0.60
CA SER A 88 -10.15 23.07 -0.75
C SER A 88 -10.24 21.55 -0.78
N GLU A 89 -10.65 20.99 -1.92
CA GLU A 89 -10.72 19.54 -2.10
C GLU A 89 -9.34 18.88 -2.02
N GLN A 90 -8.28 19.60 -2.40
CA GLN A 90 -6.89 19.13 -2.28
C GLN A 90 -6.49 18.93 -0.82
N LEU A 91 -6.67 19.92 0.05
CA LEU A 91 -6.30 19.82 1.46
C LEU A 91 -7.17 18.84 2.23
N LYS A 92 -8.49 18.79 1.96
CA LYS A 92 -9.37 17.76 2.54
C LYS A 92 -8.90 16.36 2.23
N ARG A 93 -8.36 16.13 1.03
CA ARG A 93 -7.77 14.84 0.64
C ARG A 93 -6.52 14.56 1.46
N TYR A 94 -5.61 15.53 1.61
CA TYR A 94 -4.40 15.37 2.42
C TYR A 94 -4.69 15.12 3.90
N PHE A 95 -5.63 15.84 4.51
CA PHE A 95 -6.00 15.61 5.92
C PHE A 95 -6.55 14.20 6.18
N LYS A 96 -7.17 13.58 5.18
CA LYS A 96 -7.67 12.21 5.30
C LYS A 96 -6.56 11.16 5.22
N SER A 97 -5.41 11.47 4.62
CA SER A 97 -4.44 10.47 4.22
C SER A 97 -3.06 10.65 4.80
N LEU A 98 -2.58 11.87 4.88
CA LEU A 98 -1.24 12.19 5.35
C LEU A 98 -1.28 12.22 6.88
N SER A 99 -0.39 11.47 7.49
CA SER A 99 -0.28 11.40 8.94
C SER A 99 0.33 12.67 9.53
N ASN A 100 1.21 13.35 8.78
CA ASN A 100 1.99 14.49 9.23
C ASN A 100 2.13 15.55 8.12
N LEU A 101 1.46 16.70 8.25
CA LEU A 101 1.37 17.73 7.22
C LEU A 101 1.56 19.13 7.81
N VAL A 102 2.33 19.97 7.13
CA VAL A 102 2.36 21.42 7.37
C VAL A 102 1.75 22.15 6.19
N LEU A 103 0.84 23.08 6.46
CA LEU A 103 0.34 24.06 5.49
C LEU A 103 0.99 25.42 5.78
N THR A 104 1.53 26.08 4.76
CA THR A 104 2.18 27.38 4.94
C THR A 104 1.96 28.34 3.77
N ASP A 105 1.89 29.63 4.06
CA ASP A 105 2.03 30.71 3.07
C ASP A 105 3.44 31.35 3.12
N TYR A 106 4.44 30.59 3.57
CA TYR A 106 5.81 31.01 3.89
C TYR A 106 5.97 31.90 5.14
N LEU A 107 4.88 32.41 5.73
CA LEU A 107 4.91 33.25 6.93
C LEU A 107 4.14 32.64 8.10
N GLU A 108 2.94 32.14 7.86
CA GLU A 108 2.15 31.31 8.76
C GLU A 108 2.42 29.83 8.48
N PHE A 109 2.57 29.06 9.54
CA PHE A 109 2.77 27.61 9.51
C PHE A 109 1.69 26.97 10.37
N ARG A 110 0.94 26.03 9.79
CA ARG A 110 -0.08 25.25 10.48
C ARG A 110 0.28 23.78 10.38
N TRP A 111 0.45 23.13 11.52
CA TRP A 111 0.83 21.73 11.59
C TRP A 111 -0.38 20.85 11.93
N TYR A 112 -0.59 19.80 11.13
CA TYR A 112 -1.67 18.84 11.26
C TYR A 112 -1.11 17.44 11.43
N VAL A 113 -1.75 16.68 12.32
CA VAL A 113 -1.48 15.25 12.51
C VAL A 113 -2.77 14.49 12.38
N ASN A 114 -2.83 13.56 11.41
CA ASN A 114 -4.03 12.81 11.04
C ASN A 114 -5.26 13.71 10.75
N GLY A 115 -5.01 14.90 10.16
CA GLY A 115 -6.04 15.88 9.82
C GLY A 115 -6.42 16.85 10.94
N ASP A 116 -6.00 16.60 12.18
CA ASP A 116 -6.25 17.51 13.30
C ASP A 116 -5.12 18.55 13.40
N MET A 117 -5.48 19.84 13.42
CA MET A 117 -4.51 20.91 13.63
C MET A 117 -3.95 20.84 15.06
N ARG A 118 -2.62 20.74 15.18
CA ARG A 118 -1.90 20.67 16.46
C ARG A 118 -1.37 22.02 16.88
N LEU A 119 -0.68 22.72 15.99
CA LEU A 119 -0.07 24.02 16.25
C LEU A 119 -0.25 24.94 15.05
N SER A 120 -0.34 26.25 15.32
CA SER A 120 -0.26 27.30 14.31
C SER A 120 0.63 28.42 14.84
N ALA A 121 1.55 28.90 14.01
CA ALA A 121 2.50 29.95 14.37
C ALA A 121 2.81 30.81 13.14
N ARG A 122 3.20 32.07 13.36
CA ARG A 122 3.48 33.02 12.28
C ARG A 122 4.76 33.80 12.54
N LEU A 123 5.59 33.94 11.51
CA LEU A 123 6.84 34.74 11.54
C LEU A 123 6.57 36.24 11.38
N GLY A 124 5.54 36.60 10.63
CA GLY A 124 5.13 37.98 10.43
C GLY A 124 3.91 38.10 9.53
N THR A 125 3.36 39.30 9.44
CA THR A 125 2.17 39.60 8.64
C THR A 125 2.52 40.59 7.51
N PRO A 126 2.12 40.33 6.26
CA PRO A 126 2.31 41.27 5.16
C PRO A 126 1.50 42.55 5.40
N THR A 127 2.10 43.70 5.09
CA THR A 127 1.47 45.03 5.19
C THR A 127 1.05 45.53 3.81
N LYS A 128 0.11 46.49 3.78
CA LYS A 128 -0.38 47.10 2.54
C LYS A 128 0.72 47.78 1.70
N ASP A 129 1.85 48.12 2.32
CA ASP A 129 2.98 48.79 1.68
C ASP A 129 4.01 47.80 1.09
N GLY A 130 3.67 46.51 0.95
CA GLY A 130 4.57 45.49 0.41
C GLY A 130 5.72 45.09 1.34
N LYS A 131 5.57 45.30 2.66
CA LYS A 131 6.56 44.92 3.69
C LYS A 131 6.02 43.80 4.58
N ILE A 132 6.89 43.15 5.32
CA ILE A 132 6.52 42.11 6.30
C ILE A 132 6.76 42.66 7.71
N LYS A 133 5.69 42.78 8.51
CA LYS A 133 5.78 43.12 9.92
C LYS A 133 6.05 41.85 10.73
N ARG A 134 7.23 41.75 11.32
CA ARG A 134 7.66 40.58 12.11
C ARG A 134 6.86 40.45 13.41
N ASP A 135 6.51 39.22 13.77
CA ASP A 135 5.90 38.90 15.05
C ASP A 135 6.99 38.65 16.09
N LYS A 136 6.84 39.27 17.29
CA LYS A 136 7.89 39.30 18.32
C LYS A 136 8.33 37.91 18.80
N GLU A 137 7.38 36.98 18.90
CA GLU A 137 7.62 35.58 19.32
C GLU A 137 7.53 34.60 18.14
N GLY A 138 7.39 35.13 16.92
CA GLY A 138 7.08 34.33 15.74
C GLY A 138 8.16 33.29 15.42
N ILE A 139 9.43 33.68 15.50
CA ILE A 139 10.56 32.77 15.25
C ILE A 139 10.56 31.62 16.26
N ALA A 140 10.42 31.90 17.56
CA ALA A 140 10.43 30.87 18.59
C ALA A 140 9.24 29.92 18.46
N ALA A 141 8.05 30.45 18.14
CA ALA A 141 6.85 29.67 17.95
C ALA A 141 6.93 28.76 16.71
N VAL A 142 7.42 29.27 15.58
CA VAL A 142 7.58 28.49 14.35
C VAL A 142 8.70 27.46 14.49
N ALA A 143 9.80 27.80 15.17
CA ALA A 143 10.87 26.84 15.45
C ALA A 143 10.33 25.65 16.27
N SER A 144 9.60 25.92 17.36
CA SER A 144 8.95 24.87 18.15
C SER A 144 7.98 24.03 17.31
N LEU A 145 7.18 24.66 16.44
CA LEU A 145 6.26 23.94 15.56
C LEU A 145 7.00 22.99 14.61
N LEU A 146 8.05 23.47 13.93
CA LEU A 146 8.81 22.66 12.98
C LEU A 146 9.64 21.58 13.68
N ASP A 147 10.18 21.85 14.87
CA ASP A 147 10.85 20.84 15.69
C ASP A 147 9.87 19.71 16.08
N ASN A 148 8.64 20.06 16.48
CA ASN A 148 7.61 19.07 16.77
C ASN A 148 7.18 18.29 15.52
N PHE A 149 7.04 18.97 14.38
CA PHE A 149 6.74 18.33 13.09
C PHE A 149 7.84 17.32 12.68
N LEU A 150 9.12 17.68 12.82
CA LEU A 150 10.25 16.83 12.45
C LEU A 150 10.49 15.68 13.43
N SER A 151 10.22 15.91 14.71
CA SER A 151 10.32 14.89 15.76
C SER A 151 9.09 14.01 15.86
N HIS A 152 7.98 14.37 15.19
CA HIS A 152 6.78 13.56 15.17
C HIS A 152 7.08 12.19 14.57
N THR A 153 6.98 11.17 15.42
CA THR A 153 6.92 9.79 14.98
C THR A 153 5.45 9.45 14.83
N ALA A 154 5.06 9.00 13.64
CA ALA A 154 3.73 8.48 13.45
C ALA A 154 3.46 7.43 14.52
N GLU A 155 2.36 7.59 15.26
CA GLU A 155 1.94 6.58 16.23
C GLU A 155 1.92 5.22 15.53
N LYS A 156 2.53 4.21 16.17
CA LYS A 156 2.42 2.84 15.66
C LYS A 156 0.96 2.58 15.38
N VAL A 157 0.66 2.15 14.15
CA VAL A 157 -0.71 1.78 13.82
C VAL A 157 -1.02 0.54 14.64
N GLY A 158 -1.74 0.75 15.74
CA GLY A 158 -1.79 -0.19 16.86
C GLY A 158 -2.81 -1.29 16.68
N THR A 159 -3.77 -1.12 15.77
CA THR A 159 -4.82 -2.11 15.53
C THR A 159 -4.96 -2.49 14.05
N PRO A 160 -5.36 -3.75 13.75
CA PRO A 160 -5.68 -4.18 12.38
C PRO A 160 -6.70 -3.27 11.70
N LYS A 161 -7.70 -2.78 12.44
CA LYS A 161 -8.76 -1.93 11.93
C LYS A 161 -8.25 -0.54 11.52
N GLU A 162 -7.39 0.07 12.33
CA GLU A 162 -6.77 1.35 11.99
C GLU A 162 -5.85 1.23 10.77
N LEU A 163 -5.10 0.12 10.67
CA LEU A 163 -4.24 -0.15 9.52
C LEU A 163 -5.07 -0.32 8.24
N ALA A 164 -6.08 -1.17 8.29
CA ALA A 164 -7.01 -1.38 7.20
C ALA A 164 -7.66 -0.05 6.74
N GLY A 165 -8.10 0.79 7.68
CA GLY A 165 -8.67 2.11 7.38
C GLY A 165 -7.68 3.12 6.80
N LYS A 166 -6.42 3.11 7.24
CA LYS A 166 -5.35 3.94 6.62
C LYS A 166 -5.05 3.45 5.21
N MET A 167 -4.80 2.15 5.04
CA MET A 167 -4.55 1.54 3.74
C MET A 167 -5.69 1.82 2.74
N ALA A 168 -6.95 1.69 3.16
CA ALA A 168 -8.10 1.94 2.31
C ALA A 168 -8.16 3.39 1.81
N ARG A 169 -7.92 4.37 2.69
CA ARG A 169 -7.87 5.80 2.31
C ARG A 169 -6.75 6.09 1.30
N MET A 170 -5.58 5.49 1.52
CA MET A 170 -4.44 5.65 0.59
C MET A 170 -4.72 4.99 -0.75
N ALA A 171 -5.30 3.78 -0.75
CA ALA A 171 -5.70 3.09 -1.97
C ALA A 171 -6.74 3.90 -2.77
N HIS A 172 -7.72 4.53 -2.12
CA HIS A 172 -8.65 5.43 -2.83
C HIS A 172 -7.94 6.61 -3.50
N MET A 173 -6.96 7.20 -2.83
CA MET A 173 -6.21 8.29 -3.45
C MET A 173 -5.34 7.80 -4.60
N ILE A 174 -4.70 6.64 -4.46
CA ILE A 174 -3.97 6.00 -5.57
C ILE A 174 -4.93 5.82 -6.75
N ARG A 175 -6.12 5.26 -6.53
CA ARG A 175 -7.17 5.13 -7.56
C ARG A 175 -7.50 6.47 -8.19
N ASP A 176 -7.81 7.49 -7.40
CA ASP A 176 -8.23 8.80 -7.90
C ASP A 176 -7.10 9.49 -8.68
N LEU A 177 -5.84 9.29 -8.27
CA LEU A 177 -4.66 9.76 -9.00
C LEU A 177 -4.48 9.00 -10.31
N ILE A 178 -4.69 7.68 -10.34
CA ILE A 178 -4.64 6.88 -11.58
C ILE A 178 -5.75 7.32 -12.54
N ILE A 179 -6.97 7.55 -12.07
CA ILE A 179 -8.07 8.06 -12.93
C ILE A 179 -7.69 9.40 -13.53
N LYS A 180 -7.16 10.33 -12.73
CA LYS A 180 -6.69 11.62 -13.23
C LYS A 180 -5.54 11.46 -14.23
N ALA A 181 -4.58 10.60 -13.90
CA ALA A 181 -3.43 10.31 -14.74
C ALA A 181 -3.86 9.73 -16.08
N PHE A 182 -4.82 8.80 -16.08
CA PHE A 182 -5.42 8.19 -17.25
C PHE A 182 -6.09 9.23 -18.13
N ASN A 183 -6.91 10.13 -17.56
CA ASN A 183 -7.60 11.18 -18.32
C ASN A 183 -6.68 12.25 -18.92
N GLN A 184 -5.44 12.36 -18.42
CA GLN A 184 -4.44 13.33 -18.87
C GLN A 184 -3.38 12.71 -19.80
N GLU A 185 -3.28 11.38 -19.80
CA GLU A 185 -2.32 10.63 -20.61
C GLU A 185 -2.84 10.50 -22.05
N GLU A 186 -1.95 10.54 -23.03
CA GLU A 186 -2.32 10.23 -24.42
C GLU A 186 -2.76 8.76 -24.57
N GLU A 187 -3.60 8.45 -25.57
CA GLU A 187 -4.14 7.09 -25.76
C GLU A 187 -3.07 5.99 -25.92
N ASN A 188 -1.84 6.34 -26.30
CA ASN A 188 -0.71 5.42 -26.42
C ASN A 188 0.17 5.34 -25.17
N GLY A 189 -0.26 5.96 -24.06
CA GLY A 189 0.51 5.98 -22.83
C GLY A 189 0.49 4.65 -22.07
N ALA A 190 1.28 4.60 -21.00
CA ALA A 190 1.54 3.38 -20.26
C ALA A 190 0.29 2.84 -19.56
N LEU A 191 -0.55 3.71 -19.00
CA LEU A 191 -1.78 3.26 -18.32
C LEU A 191 -2.82 2.74 -19.31
N HIS A 192 -2.94 3.36 -20.48
CA HIS A 192 -3.80 2.87 -21.57
C HIS A 192 -3.33 1.50 -22.09
N GLY A 193 -2.02 1.32 -22.29
CA GLY A 193 -1.44 0.04 -22.69
C GLY A 193 -1.68 -1.07 -21.65
N GLN A 194 -1.55 -0.75 -20.35
CA GLN A 194 -1.88 -1.68 -19.27
C GLN A 194 -3.37 -2.04 -19.29
N LEU A 195 -4.28 -1.06 -19.38
CA LEU A 195 -5.71 -1.33 -19.47
C LEU A 195 -6.06 -2.25 -20.66
N ALA A 196 -5.46 -2.01 -21.83
CA ALA A 196 -5.66 -2.83 -23.01
C ALA A 196 -5.24 -4.29 -22.77
N ALA A 197 -4.07 -4.51 -22.15
CA ALA A 197 -3.61 -5.84 -21.79
C ALA A 197 -4.57 -6.54 -20.80
N PHE A 198 -5.12 -5.82 -19.82
CA PHE A 198 -6.13 -6.37 -18.91
C PHE A 198 -7.44 -6.73 -19.63
N ARG A 199 -7.87 -5.91 -20.59
CA ARG A 199 -9.07 -6.21 -21.38
C ARG A 199 -8.90 -7.44 -22.24
N GLU A 200 -7.77 -7.52 -22.95
CA GLU A 200 -7.49 -8.61 -23.87
C GLU A 200 -7.35 -9.96 -23.16
N ASN A 201 -6.73 -9.98 -21.98
CA ASN A 201 -6.32 -11.22 -21.33
C ASN A 201 -7.17 -11.62 -20.11
N LEU A 202 -7.98 -10.72 -19.54
CA LEU A 202 -8.69 -10.98 -18.27
C LEU A 202 -10.16 -10.55 -18.27
N ILE A 203 -10.46 -9.28 -18.54
CA ILE A 203 -11.80 -8.71 -18.40
C ILE A 203 -12.10 -7.80 -19.60
N PRO A 204 -12.69 -8.32 -20.70
CA PRO A 204 -12.91 -7.57 -21.94
C PRO A 204 -13.60 -6.22 -21.77
N ASP A 205 -14.58 -6.15 -20.87
CA ASP A 205 -15.40 -4.95 -20.63
C ASP A 205 -14.90 -4.07 -19.47
N LEU A 206 -13.63 -4.20 -19.06
CA LEU A 206 -13.06 -3.46 -17.93
C LEU A 206 -13.04 -1.95 -18.20
N SER A 207 -13.74 -1.14 -17.40
CA SER A 207 -13.68 0.33 -17.52
C SER A 207 -12.36 0.89 -16.97
N ALA A 208 -12.00 2.13 -17.34
CA ALA A 208 -10.81 2.79 -16.80
C ALA A 208 -10.91 2.99 -15.28
N GLU A 209 -12.10 3.30 -14.76
CA GLU A 209 -12.38 3.43 -13.33
C GLU A 209 -12.24 2.08 -12.61
N GLN A 210 -12.78 1.01 -13.20
CA GLN A 210 -12.67 -0.34 -12.65
C GLN A 210 -11.21 -0.83 -12.66
N PHE A 211 -10.46 -0.51 -13.71
CA PHE A 211 -9.02 -0.77 -13.77
C PHE A 211 -8.25 0.00 -12.70
N SER A 212 -8.49 1.31 -12.58
CA SER A 212 -7.84 2.16 -11.57
C SER A 212 -8.10 1.65 -10.16
N ASP A 213 -9.34 1.23 -9.90
CA ASP A 213 -9.77 0.65 -8.63
C ASP A 213 -9.07 -0.68 -8.32
N MET A 214 -9.06 -1.60 -9.28
CA MET A 214 -8.37 -2.88 -9.16
C MET A 214 -6.86 -2.71 -8.96
N TYR A 215 -6.24 -1.79 -9.71
CA TYR A 215 -4.80 -1.51 -9.65
C TYR A 215 -4.42 -0.96 -8.27
N ALA A 216 -5.18 0.00 -7.74
CA ALA A 216 -4.95 0.58 -6.43
C ALA A 216 -5.10 -0.44 -5.28
N GLN A 217 -6.14 -1.28 -5.32
CA GLN A 217 -6.30 -2.37 -4.35
C GLN A 217 -5.13 -3.36 -4.41
N THR A 218 -4.65 -3.67 -5.62
CA THR A 218 -3.55 -4.61 -5.82
C THR A 218 -2.23 -4.07 -5.26
N ILE A 219 -1.93 -2.79 -5.47
CA ILE A 219 -0.78 -2.13 -4.84
C ILE A 219 -0.87 -2.24 -3.31
N ALA A 220 -2.02 -1.88 -2.73
CA ALA A 220 -2.18 -1.88 -1.28
C ALA A 220 -2.02 -3.28 -0.68
N TYR A 221 -2.66 -4.29 -1.28
CA TYR A 221 -2.57 -5.64 -0.75
C TYR A 221 -1.27 -6.34 -0.99
N GLY A 222 -0.64 -6.18 -2.15
CA GLY A 222 0.63 -6.85 -2.34
C GLY A 222 1.77 -6.19 -1.56
N LEU A 223 1.70 -4.89 -1.25
CA LEU A 223 2.60 -4.28 -0.25
C LEU A 223 2.34 -4.87 1.15
N PHE A 224 1.08 -5.02 1.54
CA PHE A 224 0.73 -5.68 2.80
C PHE A 224 1.22 -7.13 2.83
N ALA A 225 1.02 -7.90 1.76
CA ALA A 225 1.51 -9.26 1.64
C ALA A 225 3.04 -9.35 1.75
N ALA A 226 3.76 -8.45 1.08
CA ALA A 226 5.21 -8.33 1.19
C ALA A 226 5.66 -7.94 2.61
N ARG A 227 4.88 -7.12 3.32
CA ARG A 227 5.17 -6.75 4.71
C ARG A 227 4.97 -7.92 5.67
N CYS A 228 3.96 -8.76 5.44
CA CYS A 228 3.69 -9.97 6.23
C CYS A 228 4.82 -11.00 6.14
N THR A 229 5.56 -11.03 5.02
CA THR A 229 6.70 -11.94 4.82
C THR A 229 8.05 -11.27 5.15
N ALA A 230 8.05 -9.98 5.47
CA ALA A 230 9.26 -9.22 5.76
C ALA A 230 9.89 -9.64 7.10
N PRO A 231 11.21 -9.90 7.14
CA PRO A 231 11.92 -10.11 8.41
C PRO A 231 11.83 -8.87 9.31
N GLU A 232 11.60 -9.06 10.62
CA GLU A 232 11.46 -7.96 11.59
C GLU A 232 12.66 -7.01 11.64
N ASN A 233 13.85 -7.50 11.29
CA ASN A 233 15.10 -6.76 11.35
C ASN A 233 15.46 -6.01 10.06
N LYS A 234 14.60 -6.02 9.04
CA LYS A 234 14.83 -5.31 7.78
C LYS A 234 13.86 -4.14 7.63
N THR A 235 14.40 -3.00 7.21
CA THR A 235 13.59 -1.87 6.76
C THR A 235 12.66 -2.33 5.65
N PHE A 236 11.36 -2.06 5.75
CA PHE A 236 10.40 -2.35 4.70
C PHE A 236 10.20 -1.10 3.84
N THR A 237 10.39 -1.22 2.53
CA THR A 237 10.22 -0.12 1.57
C THR A 237 9.53 -0.62 0.31
N ARG A 238 8.99 0.30 -0.50
CA ARG A 238 8.39 -0.05 -1.79
C ARG A 238 9.35 -0.84 -2.68
N GLN A 239 10.62 -0.42 -2.74
CA GLN A 239 11.64 -0.99 -3.63
C GLN A 239 12.01 -2.42 -3.23
N ASN A 240 12.00 -2.73 -1.92
CA ASN A 240 12.34 -4.07 -1.46
C ASN A 240 11.14 -5.02 -1.38
N ALA A 241 9.90 -4.50 -1.39
CA ALA A 241 8.67 -5.29 -1.31
C ALA A 241 8.61 -6.40 -2.36
N ALA A 242 9.04 -6.13 -3.60
CA ALA A 242 9.01 -7.12 -4.68
C ALA A 242 9.92 -8.35 -4.42
N TYR A 243 10.97 -8.19 -3.62
CA TYR A 243 11.87 -9.27 -3.23
C TYR A 243 11.37 -10.06 -2.01
N LEU A 244 10.37 -9.54 -1.29
CA LEU A 244 9.80 -10.18 -0.11
C LEU A 244 8.61 -11.09 -0.45
N LEU A 245 8.04 -10.94 -1.65
CA LEU A 245 6.97 -11.81 -2.12
C LEU A 245 7.49 -13.24 -2.40
N PRO A 246 6.76 -14.29 -2.00
CA PRO A 246 7.15 -15.68 -2.25
C PRO A 246 7.39 -15.96 -3.74
N LYS A 247 8.42 -16.77 -4.03
CA LYS A 247 8.71 -17.23 -5.40
C LYS A 247 7.56 -18.00 -6.05
N THR A 248 6.67 -18.55 -5.24
CA THR A 248 5.50 -19.31 -5.68
C THR A 248 4.44 -18.45 -6.38
N ASN A 249 4.62 -17.13 -6.44
CA ASN A 249 3.78 -16.22 -7.21
C ASN A 249 4.59 -15.35 -8.20
N PRO A 250 5.02 -15.91 -9.35
CA PRO A 250 5.80 -15.17 -10.34
C PRO A 250 5.06 -13.95 -10.92
N PHE A 251 3.74 -14.04 -11.07
CA PHE A 251 2.93 -12.96 -11.62
C PHE A 251 2.89 -11.75 -10.69
N LEU A 252 2.58 -11.93 -9.39
CA LEU A 252 2.64 -10.83 -8.44
C LEU A 252 4.04 -10.27 -8.33
N ARG A 253 5.09 -11.11 -8.35
CA ARG A 253 6.47 -10.60 -8.34
C ARG A 253 6.75 -9.70 -9.54
N LYS A 254 6.28 -10.07 -10.73
CA LYS A 254 6.43 -9.26 -11.95
C LYS A 254 5.64 -7.95 -11.85
N LEU A 255 4.39 -8.00 -11.43
CA LEU A 255 3.57 -6.80 -11.20
C LEU A 255 4.19 -5.88 -10.14
N PHE A 256 4.68 -6.46 -9.04
CA PHE A 256 5.36 -5.72 -7.98
C PHE A 256 6.72 -5.22 -8.38
N ASN A 257 7.44 -5.83 -9.32
CA ASN A 257 8.66 -5.25 -9.87
C ASN A 257 8.35 -3.93 -10.61
N ASN A 258 7.21 -3.84 -11.30
CA ASN A 258 6.79 -2.59 -11.93
C ASN A 258 6.41 -1.54 -10.87
N ILE A 259 5.67 -1.93 -9.82
CA ILE A 259 5.29 -1.04 -8.71
C ILE A 259 6.52 -0.61 -7.87
N ALA A 260 7.45 -1.51 -7.64
CA ALA A 260 8.66 -1.30 -6.85
C ALA A 260 9.77 -0.60 -7.63
N GLY A 261 9.70 -0.66 -8.96
CA GLY A 261 10.71 -0.17 -9.88
C GLY A 261 10.64 1.34 -10.14
N PRO A 262 11.56 1.85 -10.98
CA PRO A 262 11.58 3.24 -11.44
C PRO A 262 10.49 3.53 -12.48
N GLU A 263 9.87 2.49 -13.04
CA GLU A 263 8.80 2.59 -14.06
C GLU A 263 7.45 2.98 -13.46
N LEU A 264 7.32 2.99 -12.12
CA LEU A 264 6.11 3.47 -11.48
C LEU A 264 5.96 4.96 -11.72
N ASP A 265 4.81 5.36 -12.24
CA ASP A 265 4.49 6.74 -12.52
C ASP A 265 4.75 7.66 -11.31
N ASP A 266 5.62 8.66 -11.51
CA ASP A 266 6.02 9.67 -10.51
C ASP A 266 4.79 10.28 -9.81
N ARG A 267 3.65 10.38 -10.51
CA ARG A 267 2.38 10.95 -10.00
C ARG A 267 1.81 10.16 -8.82
N ILE A 268 2.07 8.86 -8.75
CA ILE A 268 1.57 7.96 -7.70
C ILE A 268 2.69 7.39 -6.82
N ALA A 269 3.94 7.40 -7.29
CA ALA A 269 5.07 6.79 -6.60
C ALA A 269 5.23 7.25 -5.15
N TRP A 270 5.13 8.56 -4.89
CA TRP A 270 5.24 9.13 -3.54
C TRP A 270 4.19 8.56 -2.57
N LEU A 271 2.97 8.32 -3.05
CA LEU A 271 1.89 7.81 -2.21
C LEU A 271 2.02 6.30 -1.97
N VAL A 272 2.59 5.57 -2.91
CA VAL A 272 2.94 4.16 -2.73
C VAL A 272 4.10 4.01 -1.74
N ASP A 273 5.08 4.92 -1.78
CA ASP A 273 6.16 4.98 -0.78
C ASP A 273 5.58 5.26 0.63
N ASP A 274 4.64 6.20 0.75
CA ASP A 274 3.94 6.48 2.01
C ASP A 274 3.19 5.25 2.53
N LEU A 275 2.51 4.51 1.64
CA LEU A 275 1.79 3.29 1.99
C LEU A 275 2.75 2.21 2.51
N ALA A 276 3.89 2.05 1.85
CA ALA A 276 4.94 1.14 2.33
C ALA A 276 5.46 1.55 3.71
N GLN A 277 5.61 2.84 3.96
CA GLN A 277 6.04 3.34 5.27
C GLN A 277 5.00 3.09 6.37
N VAL A 278 3.72 3.32 6.10
CA VAL A 278 2.63 3.00 7.04
C VAL A 278 2.68 1.52 7.43
N LEU A 279 2.92 0.63 6.46
CA LEU A 279 3.10 -0.80 6.69
C LEU A 279 4.39 -1.13 7.46
N ALA A 280 5.48 -0.40 7.21
CA ALA A 280 6.74 -0.58 7.93
C ALA A 280 6.60 -0.25 9.43
N GLN A 281 5.78 0.76 9.76
CA GLN A 281 5.53 1.24 11.12
C GLN A 281 4.39 0.51 11.85
N ALA A 282 3.60 -0.29 11.12
CA ALA A 282 2.52 -1.06 11.69
C ALA A 282 3.05 -2.10 12.68
N ASP A 283 2.30 -2.31 13.77
CA ASP A 283 2.54 -3.42 14.68
C ASP A 283 2.09 -4.73 14.03
N MET A 284 2.98 -5.30 13.21
CA MET A 284 2.68 -6.55 12.51
C MET A 284 2.52 -7.72 13.48
N GLU A 285 3.08 -7.67 14.68
CA GLU A 285 2.79 -8.72 15.68
C GLU A 285 1.32 -8.65 16.12
N ALA A 286 0.82 -7.45 16.40
CA ALA A 286 -0.60 -7.25 16.73
C ALA A 286 -1.53 -7.57 15.56
N VAL A 287 -1.15 -7.20 14.32
CA VAL A 287 -1.89 -7.53 13.10
C VAL A 287 -1.92 -9.03 12.87
N LEU A 288 -0.78 -9.70 13.06
CA LEU A 288 -0.59 -11.12 12.78
C LEU A 288 -0.89 -12.03 13.97
N LYS A 289 -1.29 -11.50 15.14
CA LYS A 289 -1.36 -12.19 16.44
C LYS A 289 -2.12 -13.53 16.44
N ASN A 290 -3.02 -13.73 15.48
CA ASN A 290 -3.80 -14.94 15.30
C ASN A 290 -3.63 -15.60 13.91
N PHE A 291 -2.82 -15.05 13.01
CA PHE A 291 -2.60 -15.62 11.67
C PHE A 291 -2.16 -17.09 11.82
N GLY A 292 -2.80 -17.99 11.07
CA GLY A 292 -2.44 -19.42 11.04
C GLY A 292 -2.83 -20.28 12.25
N LYS A 293 -3.27 -19.68 13.35
CA LYS A 293 -3.65 -20.46 14.54
C LYS A 293 -5.04 -21.07 14.36
N HIS A 294 -5.14 -22.37 14.60
CA HIS A 294 -6.38 -23.15 14.74
C HIS A 294 -7.19 -22.74 15.99
N SER A 295 -7.38 -21.44 16.23
CA SER A 295 -8.46 -20.99 17.11
C SER A 295 -9.70 -20.99 16.23
N GLY A 296 -10.76 -21.76 16.53
CA GLY A 296 -12.00 -21.82 15.74
C GLY A 296 -12.76 -20.49 15.61
N LYS A 297 -12.09 -19.47 15.10
CA LYS A 297 -12.44 -18.09 14.77
C LYS A 297 -11.82 -17.81 13.39
N GLU A 298 -12.47 -16.92 12.65
CA GLU A 298 -12.17 -16.55 11.27
C GLU A 298 -10.66 -16.37 10.97
N ASP A 299 -10.24 -16.84 9.79
CA ASP A 299 -8.88 -16.68 9.25
C ASP A 299 -8.44 -15.21 9.29
N PRO A 300 -7.41 -14.85 10.06
CA PRO A 300 -7.01 -13.47 10.23
C PRO A 300 -6.49 -12.75 8.98
N VAL A 301 -5.94 -13.47 7.99
CA VAL A 301 -5.60 -12.88 6.69
C VAL A 301 -6.89 -12.41 6.01
N VAL A 302 -7.91 -13.27 6.02
CA VAL A 302 -9.20 -12.97 5.40
C VAL A 302 -9.97 -11.93 6.21
N HIS A 303 -9.93 -11.98 7.53
CA HIS A 303 -10.58 -10.99 8.39
C HIS A 303 -9.95 -9.58 8.22
N PHE A 304 -8.62 -9.50 8.11
CA PHE A 304 -7.96 -8.25 7.74
C PHE A 304 -8.38 -7.80 6.34
N TYR A 305 -8.45 -8.75 5.39
CA TYR A 305 -8.90 -8.47 4.03
C TYR A 305 -10.31 -7.86 4.01
N GLU A 306 -11.24 -8.45 4.74
CA GLU A 306 -12.61 -7.94 4.90
C GLU A 306 -12.65 -6.58 5.57
N THR A 307 -11.88 -6.38 6.63
CA THR A 307 -11.83 -5.11 7.35
C THR A 307 -11.37 -3.97 6.44
N PHE A 308 -10.40 -4.23 5.57
CA PHE A 308 -9.99 -3.27 4.56
C PHE A 308 -11.05 -3.11 3.47
N LEU A 309 -11.68 -4.18 2.96
CA LEU A 309 -12.70 -4.04 1.93
C LEU A 309 -13.90 -3.21 2.42
N ILE A 310 -14.30 -3.38 3.68
CA ILE A 310 -15.34 -2.57 4.34
C ILE A 310 -14.90 -1.10 4.41
N ALA A 311 -13.65 -0.85 4.80
CA ALA A 311 -13.11 0.52 4.89
C ALA A 311 -12.87 1.16 3.51
N TYR A 312 -12.62 0.35 2.49
CA TYR A 312 -12.42 0.75 1.11
C TYR A 312 -13.77 1.01 0.45
N ASP A 313 -14.59 -0.01 0.21
CA ASP A 313 -15.92 0.23 -0.36
C ASP A 313 -16.91 -0.87 0.05
N ASP A 314 -17.83 -0.48 0.94
CA ASP A 314 -18.90 -1.32 1.48
C ASP A 314 -19.87 -1.85 0.41
N ASN A 315 -20.01 -1.15 -0.73
CA ASN A 315 -20.84 -1.56 -1.86
C ASN A 315 -20.08 -2.48 -2.82
N ILE A 316 -18.79 -2.24 -3.08
CA ILE A 316 -17.94 -3.16 -3.87
C ILE A 316 -17.92 -4.55 -3.23
N ARG A 317 -17.90 -4.65 -1.90
CA ARG A 317 -18.01 -5.92 -1.17
C ARG A 317 -19.24 -6.73 -1.60
N LYS A 318 -20.39 -6.07 -1.70
CA LYS A 318 -21.67 -6.70 -2.11
C LYS A 318 -21.72 -6.97 -3.61
N LEU A 319 -21.27 -6.01 -4.42
CA LEU A 319 -21.29 -6.06 -5.89
C LEU A 319 -20.33 -7.12 -6.46
N ARG A 320 -19.13 -7.26 -5.89
CA ARG A 320 -18.14 -8.26 -6.34
C ARG A 320 -18.35 -9.64 -5.74
N GLY A 321 -19.41 -9.83 -4.94
CA GLY A 321 -19.76 -11.12 -4.37
C GLY A 321 -18.66 -11.75 -3.52
N VAL A 322 -17.78 -10.94 -2.94
CA VAL A 322 -16.66 -11.41 -2.10
C VAL A 322 -17.24 -11.78 -0.73
N TYR A 323 -17.88 -12.94 -0.67
CA TYR A 323 -18.45 -13.49 0.55
C TYR A 323 -17.47 -14.51 1.11
N TYR A 324 -17.10 -14.32 2.37
CA TYR A 324 -16.37 -15.36 3.09
C TYR A 324 -17.27 -16.58 3.27
N THR A 325 -16.81 -17.71 2.75
CA THR A 325 -17.46 -18.99 3.02
C THR A 325 -17.09 -19.41 4.44
N PRO A 326 -18.06 -19.62 5.35
CA PRO A 326 -17.75 -20.00 6.72
C PRO A 326 -16.89 -21.25 6.77
N GLU A 327 -15.78 -21.18 7.51
CA GLU A 327 -14.80 -22.26 7.62
C GLU A 327 -15.42 -23.61 8.01
N PRO A 328 -16.40 -23.70 8.94
CA PRO A 328 -17.03 -24.97 9.27
C PRO A 328 -17.71 -25.65 8.07
N VAL A 329 -18.28 -24.87 7.15
CA VAL A 329 -18.93 -25.37 5.93
C VAL A 329 -17.88 -25.92 4.97
N VAL A 330 -16.83 -25.14 4.72
CA VAL A 330 -15.71 -25.56 3.86
C VAL A 330 -15.06 -26.83 4.40
N SER A 331 -14.76 -26.84 5.68
CA SER A 331 -14.13 -27.96 6.39
C SER A 331 -14.99 -29.23 6.33
N TYR A 332 -16.31 -29.11 6.46
CA TYR A 332 -17.23 -30.23 6.29
C TYR A 332 -17.20 -30.82 4.88
N ILE A 333 -17.23 -29.95 3.85
CA ILE A 333 -17.19 -30.36 2.44
C ILE A 333 -15.86 -31.08 2.14
N VAL A 334 -14.73 -30.49 2.52
CA VAL A 334 -13.40 -31.06 2.26
C VAL A 334 -13.24 -32.45 2.90
N ARG A 335 -13.60 -32.61 4.18
CA ARG A 335 -13.57 -33.91 4.85
C ARG A 335 -14.51 -34.94 4.23
N SER A 336 -15.67 -34.49 3.75
CA SER A 336 -16.64 -35.36 3.09
C SER A 336 -16.10 -35.84 1.74
N ILE A 337 -15.42 -34.99 0.97
CA ILE A 337 -14.74 -35.39 -0.26
C ILE A 337 -13.63 -36.41 0.05
N ASP A 338 -12.78 -36.15 1.05
CA ASP A 338 -11.74 -37.08 1.48
C ASP A 338 -12.32 -38.46 1.87
N TYR A 339 -13.38 -38.47 2.68
CA TYR A 339 -14.10 -39.68 3.07
C TYR A 339 -14.67 -40.44 1.87
N LEU A 340 -15.29 -39.73 0.91
CA LEU A 340 -15.85 -40.34 -0.29
C LEU A 340 -14.75 -40.94 -1.18
N LEU A 341 -13.62 -40.25 -1.34
CA LEU A 341 -12.47 -40.77 -2.08
C LEU A 341 -12.01 -42.11 -1.50
N LYS A 342 -11.88 -42.17 -0.16
CA LYS A 342 -11.49 -43.39 0.58
C LYS A 342 -12.50 -44.52 0.47
N THR A 343 -13.80 -44.23 0.53
CA THR A 343 -14.85 -45.25 0.69
C THR A 343 -15.61 -45.61 -0.58
N ARG A 344 -15.58 -44.77 -1.61
CA ARG A 344 -16.38 -44.92 -2.84
C ARG A 344 -15.56 -44.90 -4.13
N PHE A 345 -14.38 -44.29 -4.13
CA PHE A 345 -13.55 -44.14 -5.34
C PHE A 345 -12.26 -44.94 -5.32
N ASN A 346 -12.10 -45.86 -4.36
CA ASN A 346 -10.92 -46.72 -4.22
C ASN A 346 -9.59 -45.93 -4.14
N LYS A 347 -9.63 -44.78 -3.45
CA LYS A 347 -8.47 -43.93 -3.15
C LYS A 347 -8.18 -43.97 -1.66
N PRO A 348 -7.47 -44.99 -1.13
CA PRO A 348 -7.29 -45.19 0.31
C PRO A 348 -6.55 -44.04 1.00
N GLN A 349 -5.75 -43.27 0.25
CA GLN A 349 -5.07 -42.06 0.73
C GLN A 349 -5.96 -40.80 0.65
N GLY A 350 -7.20 -40.91 0.15
CA GLY A 350 -8.13 -39.80 0.01
C GLY A 350 -7.55 -38.65 -0.80
N LEU A 351 -7.61 -37.44 -0.24
CA LEU A 351 -7.05 -36.24 -0.85
C LEU A 351 -5.52 -36.26 -0.97
N ALA A 352 -4.82 -37.12 -0.22
CA ALA A 352 -3.37 -37.29 -0.31
C ALA A 352 -2.93 -38.20 -1.47
N ASP A 353 -3.86 -38.80 -2.23
CA ASP A 353 -3.54 -39.62 -3.40
C ASP A 353 -2.88 -38.79 -4.52
N ASP A 354 -1.73 -39.26 -5.01
CA ASP A 354 -0.91 -38.59 -6.03
C ASP A 354 -1.63 -38.33 -7.36
N ASN A 355 -2.66 -39.13 -7.69
CA ASN A 355 -3.37 -39.06 -8.97
C ASN A 355 -4.70 -38.33 -8.86
N THR A 356 -4.94 -37.63 -7.75
CA THR A 356 -6.17 -36.86 -7.53
C THR A 356 -5.90 -35.38 -7.79
N LEU A 357 -6.39 -34.90 -8.93
CA LEU A 357 -6.37 -33.48 -9.30
C LEU A 357 -7.47 -32.73 -8.56
N ILE A 358 -7.15 -31.55 -8.05
CA ILE A 358 -8.04 -30.71 -7.25
C ILE A 358 -8.11 -29.34 -7.92
N LEU A 359 -9.32 -28.89 -8.24
CA LEU A 359 -9.57 -27.57 -8.82
C LEU A 359 -10.64 -26.86 -8.00
N ASP A 360 -10.33 -25.65 -7.58
CA ASP A 360 -11.28 -24.67 -7.08
C ASP A 360 -11.54 -23.61 -8.17
N PRO A 361 -12.65 -23.69 -8.91
CA PRO A 361 -12.91 -22.84 -10.07
C PRO A 361 -13.26 -21.39 -9.73
N ALA A 362 -13.44 -21.05 -8.45
CA ALA A 362 -13.75 -19.71 -7.99
C ALA A 362 -13.13 -19.51 -6.60
N THR A 363 -11.80 -19.51 -6.57
CA THR A 363 -11.07 -19.75 -5.33
C THR A 363 -11.13 -18.60 -4.33
N GLY A 364 -11.43 -17.38 -4.77
CA GLY A 364 -11.50 -16.22 -3.90
C GLY A 364 -10.19 -16.02 -3.16
N THR A 365 -10.26 -16.01 -1.83
CA THR A 365 -9.11 -15.96 -0.93
C THR A 365 -8.53 -17.34 -0.61
N ALA A 366 -8.85 -18.39 -1.39
CA ALA A 366 -8.39 -19.77 -1.28
C ALA A 366 -8.78 -20.52 0.01
N THR A 367 -9.98 -20.28 0.55
CA THR A 367 -10.45 -20.98 1.76
C THR A 367 -10.62 -22.49 1.56
N PHE A 368 -11.09 -22.95 0.39
CA PHE A 368 -11.17 -24.38 0.07
C PHE A 368 -9.79 -25.02 -0.04
N LEU A 369 -8.90 -24.43 -0.84
CA LEU A 369 -7.53 -24.94 -1.02
C LEU A 369 -6.75 -24.98 0.30
N TYR A 370 -6.95 -23.99 1.18
CA TYR A 370 -6.37 -23.97 2.53
C TYR A 370 -6.83 -25.18 3.36
N ASN A 371 -8.13 -25.50 3.34
CA ASN A 371 -8.66 -26.66 4.06
C ASN A 371 -8.18 -27.98 3.45
N VAL A 372 -8.05 -28.05 2.12
CA VAL A 372 -7.50 -29.21 1.42
C VAL A 372 -6.05 -29.49 1.84
N ILE A 373 -5.19 -28.46 1.86
CA ILE A 373 -3.79 -28.61 2.28
C ILE A 373 -3.73 -29.09 3.73
N ASN A 374 -4.54 -28.50 4.63
CA ASN A 374 -4.61 -28.92 6.02
C ASN A 374 -5.04 -30.39 6.19
N GLU A 375 -6.10 -30.81 5.48
CA GLU A 375 -6.59 -32.20 5.53
C GLU A 375 -5.53 -33.19 5.05
N ILE A 376 -4.81 -32.85 3.97
CA ILE A 376 -3.70 -33.66 3.46
C ILE A 376 -2.57 -33.71 4.49
N HIS A 377 -2.17 -32.56 5.04
CA HIS A 377 -1.07 -32.45 6.01
C HIS A 377 -1.30 -33.31 7.26
N GLN A 378 -2.55 -33.53 7.69
CA GLN A 378 -2.86 -34.45 8.81
C GLN A 378 -2.29 -35.86 8.59
N SER A 379 -2.16 -36.31 7.34
CA SER A 379 -1.59 -37.62 7.00
C SER A 379 -0.06 -37.68 7.13
N PHE A 380 0.60 -36.53 7.29
CA PHE A 380 2.06 -36.37 7.36
C PHE A 380 2.55 -35.82 8.69
N VAL A 381 1.66 -35.64 9.68
CA VAL A 381 2.04 -35.16 11.02
C VAL A 381 3.09 -36.11 11.62
N GLY A 382 4.23 -35.52 12.04
CA GLY A 382 5.39 -36.27 12.54
C GLY A 382 6.34 -36.81 11.45
N GLN A 383 6.08 -36.52 10.17
CA GLN A 383 6.89 -36.94 9.01
C GLN A 383 7.34 -35.73 8.17
N GLU A 384 7.94 -34.72 8.81
CA GLU A 384 8.28 -33.43 8.20
C GLU A 384 9.12 -33.52 6.91
N GLY A 385 10.07 -34.47 6.86
CA GLY A 385 10.87 -34.71 5.66
C GLY A 385 10.02 -35.16 4.47
N MET A 386 9.13 -36.14 4.70
CA MET A 386 8.22 -36.63 3.67
C MET A 386 7.20 -35.57 3.25
N TRP A 387 6.75 -34.72 4.18
CA TRP A 387 5.88 -33.59 3.85
C TRP A 387 6.55 -32.63 2.85
N ASN A 388 7.81 -32.28 3.09
CA ASN A 388 8.54 -31.35 2.22
C ASN A 388 8.67 -31.87 0.78
N ASP A 389 9.07 -33.14 0.62
CA ASP A 389 9.19 -33.78 -0.69
C ASP A 389 7.82 -33.92 -1.36
N TYR A 390 6.80 -34.34 -0.60
CA TYR A 390 5.44 -34.48 -1.10
C TYR A 390 4.86 -33.18 -1.63
N VAL A 391 5.05 -32.06 -0.91
CA VAL A 391 4.54 -30.75 -1.33
C VAL A 391 5.15 -30.35 -2.67
N ALA A 392 6.47 -30.40 -2.78
CA ALA A 392 7.21 -29.95 -3.96
C ALA A 392 6.97 -30.85 -5.18
N GLU A 393 7.00 -32.16 -5.00
CA GLU A 393 6.94 -33.12 -6.10
C GLU A 393 5.51 -33.45 -6.54
N LYS A 394 4.54 -33.35 -5.62
CA LYS A 394 3.17 -33.85 -5.83
C LYS A 394 2.12 -32.77 -5.64
N LEU A 395 1.99 -32.21 -4.42
CA LEU A 395 0.86 -31.36 -4.05
C LEU A 395 0.72 -30.13 -4.95
N LEU A 396 1.81 -29.37 -5.16
CA LEU A 396 1.78 -28.14 -5.95
C LEU A 396 1.40 -28.39 -7.42
N LYS A 397 1.66 -29.60 -7.94
CA LYS A 397 1.40 -29.99 -9.34
C LYS A 397 -0.04 -30.44 -9.61
N ARG A 398 -0.86 -30.59 -8.57
CA ARG A 398 -2.22 -31.12 -8.67
C ARG A 398 -3.28 -30.28 -7.96
N LEU A 399 -2.88 -29.17 -7.34
CA LEU A 399 -3.76 -28.28 -6.60
C LEU A 399 -3.91 -26.96 -7.37
N PHE A 400 -5.10 -26.71 -7.89
CA PHE A 400 -5.39 -25.58 -8.76
C PHE A 400 -6.51 -24.70 -8.23
N GLY A 401 -6.39 -23.40 -8.46
CA GLY A 401 -7.43 -22.42 -8.13
C GLY A 401 -7.55 -21.37 -9.23
N PHE A 402 -8.77 -21.02 -9.63
CA PHE A 402 -9.01 -19.92 -10.57
C PHE A 402 -9.67 -18.76 -9.84
N GLU A 403 -9.16 -17.56 -10.05
CA GLU A 403 -9.70 -16.34 -9.47
C GLU A 403 -9.78 -15.26 -10.54
N LEU A 404 -10.87 -14.51 -10.56
CA LEU A 404 -11.09 -13.44 -11.53
C LEU A 404 -10.48 -12.12 -11.06
N LEU A 405 -10.51 -11.87 -9.75
CA LEU A 405 -10.13 -10.60 -9.14
C LEU A 405 -8.71 -10.63 -8.59
N MET A 406 -7.92 -9.60 -8.92
CA MET A 406 -6.50 -9.58 -8.58
C MET A 406 -6.20 -9.47 -7.08
N ALA A 407 -7.04 -8.76 -6.31
CA ALA A 407 -6.84 -8.63 -4.87
C ALA A 407 -7.10 -9.96 -4.13
N PRO A 408 -8.24 -10.67 -4.31
CA PRO A 408 -8.42 -12.03 -3.79
C PRO A 408 -7.35 -13.01 -4.28
N TYR A 409 -6.92 -12.91 -5.54
CA TYR A 409 -5.83 -13.71 -6.09
C TYR A 409 -4.53 -13.52 -5.31
N ALA A 410 -4.20 -12.29 -4.94
CA ALA A 410 -3.01 -11.99 -4.15
C ALA A 410 -3.11 -12.52 -2.73
N VAL A 411 -4.29 -12.37 -2.11
CA VAL A 411 -4.60 -12.88 -0.77
C VAL A 411 -4.53 -14.39 -0.73
N ALA A 412 -5.05 -15.08 -1.75
CA ALA A 412 -4.98 -16.53 -1.89
C ALA A 412 -3.53 -17.03 -1.85
N HIS A 413 -2.63 -16.40 -2.62
CA HIS A 413 -1.21 -16.77 -2.61
C HIS A 413 -0.53 -16.49 -1.27
N LEU A 414 -0.80 -15.33 -0.66
CA LEU A 414 -0.28 -15.01 0.67
C LEU A 414 -0.73 -16.06 1.69
N LYS A 415 -2.03 -16.34 1.75
CA LYS A 415 -2.65 -17.27 2.69
C LYS A 415 -2.07 -18.68 2.53
N LEU A 416 -2.04 -19.22 1.31
CA LEU A 416 -1.49 -20.56 1.07
C LEU A 416 0.02 -20.60 1.31
N GLY A 417 0.74 -19.52 0.98
CA GLY A 417 2.16 -19.40 1.28
C GLY A 417 2.46 -19.47 2.78
N LEU A 418 1.72 -18.71 3.59
CA LEU A 418 1.84 -18.74 5.06
C LEU A 418 1.46 -20.11 5.63
N LEU A 419 0.37 -20.72 5.15
CA LEU A 419 -0.02 -22.07 5.55
C LEU A 419 1.10 -23.08 5.32
N LEU A 420 1.68 -23.07 4.12
CA LEU A 420 2.78 -23.98 3.80
C LEU A 420 3.99 -23.76 4.74
N GLN A 421 4.35 -22.50 5.05
CA GLN A 421 5.40 -22.21 6.03
C GLN A 421 5.08 -22.80 7.41
N GLU A 422 3.84 -22.66 7.88
CA GLU A 422 3.37 -23.17 9.18
C GLU A 422 3.39 -24.69 9.26
N THR A 423 3.11 -25.37 8.15
CA THR A 423 3.26 -26.84 8.05
C THR A 423 4.73 -27.30 8.03
N GLY A 424 5.70 -26.38 8.08
CA GLY A 424 7.12 -26.70 8.02
C GLY A 424 7.67 -26.92 6.61
N TYR A 425 6.91 -26.55 5.57
CA TYR A 425 7.39 -26.61 4.19
C TYR A 425 8.48 -25.54 3.96
N LYS A 426 9.59 -25.96 3.37
CA LYS A 426 10.70 -25.11 2.99
C LYS A 426 10.68 -24.86 1.49
N PHE A 427 10.58 -23.60 1.11
CA PHE A 427 10.49 -23.13 -0.28
C PHE A 427 11.85 -23.20 -0.99
N HIS A 428 12.37 -24.42 -1.18
CA HIS A 428 13.63 -24.68 -1.88
C HIS A 428 13.45 -24.87 -3.38
N SER A 429 12.25 -25.23 -3.84
CA SER A 429 11.92 -25.37 -5.26
C SER A 429 11.35 -24.07 -5.83
N ASP A 430 11.56 -23.85 -7.13
CA ASP A 430 10.91 -22.75 -7.88
C ASP A 430 9.48 -23.11 -8.36
N GLU A 431 8.92 -24.23 -7.88
CA GLU A 431 7.55 -24.66 -8.17
C GLU A 431 6.54 -23.63 -7.63
N ARG A 432 5.57 -23.25 -8.47
CA ARG A 432 4.56 -22.24 -8.14
C ARG A 432 3.29 -22.85 -7.57
N LEU A 433 2.53 -22.02 -6.85
CA LEU A 433 1.13 -22.36 -6.55
C LEU A 433 0.33 -22.38 -7.85
N GLY A 434 -0.52 -23.39 -8.00
CA GLY A 434 -1.42 -23.56 -9.15
C GLY A 434 -2.63 -22.61 -9.15
N ILE A 435 -2.50 -21.39 -8.60
CA ILE A 435 -3.57 -20.40 -8.63
C ILE A 435 -3.38 -19.48 -9.84
N TYR A 436 -4.44 -19.28 -10.63
CA TYR A 436 -4.42 -18.51 -11.87
C TYR A 436 -5.43 -17.37 -11.81
N LEU A 437 -5.00 -16.20 -12.28
CA LEU A 437 -5.87 -15.05 -12.50
C LEU A 437 -6.54 -15.25 -13.86
N THR A 438 -7.80 -15.68 -13.88
CA THR A 438 -8.53 -16.04 -15.09
C THR A 438 -10.04 -16.05 -14.84
N ASN A 439 -10.81 -15.89 -15.91
CA ASN A 439 -12.23 -16.20 -15.89
C ASN A 439 -12.45 -17.68 -16.20
N THR A 440 -13.03 -18.42 -15.27
CA THR A 440 -13.29 -19.87 -15.44
C THR A 440 -14.34 -20.19 -16.50
N LEU A 441 -15.18 -19.20 -16.86
CA LEU A 441 -16.22 -19.37 -17.87
C LEU A 441 -15.74 -19.05 -19.30
N ASP A 442 -14.57 -18.43 -19.44
CA ASP A 442 -14.01 -18.16 -20.77
C ASP A 442 -13.49 -19.46 -21.39
N GLU A 443 -13.57 -19.56 -22.72
CA GLU A 443 -12.99 -20.68 -23.45
C GLU A 443 -11.50 -20.79 -23.11
N ALA A 444 -10.99 -22.02 -22.97
CA ALA A 444 -9.59 -22.29 -22.66
C ALA A 444 -8.68 -21.91 -23.85
N VAL A 445 -8.50 -20.61 -24.08
CA VAL A 445 -7.61 -20.06 -25.10
C VAL A 445 -6.22 -19.91 -24.48
N LYS A 446 -5.20 -20.34 -25.21
CA LYS A 446 -3.78 -20.39 -24.81
C LYS A 446 -3.13 -18.99 -24.67
N HIS A 447 -3.70 -18.07 -23.89
CA HIS A 447 -3.16 -16.72 -23.72
C HIS A 447 -2.93 -16.36 -22.24
N SER A 448 -2.12 -17.16 -21.54
CA SER A 448 -1.66 -16.79 -20.18
C SER A 448 -0.14 -16.66 -20.07
N GLU A 449 0.48 -15.92 -21.00
CA GLU A 449 1.88 -15.44 -20.80
C GLU A 449 2.11 -13.96 -21.20
N THR A 450 1.13 -13.28 -21.79
CA THR A 450 1.37 -11.99 -22.49
C THR A 450 1.07 -10.72 -21.70
N LEU A 451 0.50 -10.78 -20.50
CA LEU A 451 0.01 -9.58 -19.80
C LEU A 451 1.10 -8.54 -19.46
N PHE A 452 2.39 -8.92 -19.48
CA PHE A 452 3.52 -8.04 -19.21
C PHE A 452 4.77 -8.40 -20.03
N ALA A 453 4.63 -9.01 -21.20
CA ALA A 453 5.78 -9.41 -22.03
C ALA A 453 6.59 -8.20 -22.53
#